data_AF-A0A7Z9K1L5-F1
#
_entry.id   AF-A0A7Z9K1L5-F1
#
_cell.length_a   1.000
_cell.length_b   1.000
_cell.length_c   1.000
_cell.angle_alpha   90.00
_cell.angle_beta   90.00
_cell.angle_gamma   90.00
#
_symmetry.space_group_name_H-M   'P 1'
#
loop_
_entity.id
_entity.type
_entity.pdbx_description
1 polymer ?
#
loop_
_entity_poly.entity_id
_entity_poly.type
_entity_poly.pdbx_seq_one_letter_code
_entity_poly.pdbx_strand_id
1 'polypeptide(L)'
;KTASKKTASKKTARKTTVRKTARKKTARKKTASKKTVRKTARRTTSRRAGGRKTKARAKSKARTLKPGARLADRALETTTQRFALVSRLIARAFAQRLAPKGIGYGQFPVLLCLWDEDGITQKTLSERIRIEAPTMVRTLDRMERDNLVSRVRSITDRRQIHVRLTEKGRRLKNVLARLSSDVDKIALAGLGRAGHQTLRVLLGRLIQNLEQDIALDV
;
A
#
# COMPACT_ATOMS: atom_id res chain seq x y z
N LYS A 1 79.69 14.85 8.14
CA LYS A 1 78.60 13.96 8.60
C LYS A 1 78.71 13.85 10.12
N THR A 2 77.96 14.69 10.83
CA THR A 2 78.15 15.03 12.24
C THR A 2 76.87 14.76 13.02
N ALA A 3 77.01 14.07 14.16
CA ALA A 3 76.19 14.12 15.39
C ALA A 3 74.69 13.72 15.26
N SER A 4 73.95 13.21 16.25
CA SER A 4 74.09 13.02 17.70
C SER A 4 72.93 12.07 18.08
N LYS A 5 73.15 10.97 18.81
CA LYS A 5 72.93 10.86 20.27
C LYS A 5 71.48 11.17 20.73
N LYS A 6 70.75 10.14 21.20
CA LYS A 6 70.17 10.02 22.58
C LYS A 6 69.02 9.00 22.63
N THR A 7 69.24 7.84 23.26
CA THR A 7 68.77 7.47 24.63
C THR A 7 67.25 7.35 24.76
N ALA A 8 66.68 6.14 24.86
CA ALA A 8 66.59 5.32 26.07
C ALA A 8 65.80 6.01 27.22
N SER A 9 64.62 5.49 27.54
CA SER A 9 64.12 5.15 28.89
C SER A 9 62.64 4.74 28.75
N LYS A 10 62.24 3.48 28.90
CA LYS A 10 62.21 2.69 30.14
C LYS A 10 61.39 3.41 31.22
N LYS A 11 60.18 2.91 31.50
CA LYS A 11 59.61 2.74 32.85
C LYS A 11 58.18 2.17 32.74
N THR A 12 58.01 0.87 33.03
CA THR A 12 57.51 0.32 34.32
C THR A 12 56.01 0.55 34.50
N ALA A 13 55.17 -0.47 34.34
CA ALA A 13 54.97 -1.64 35.22
C ALA A 13 53.90 -1.38 36.29
N ARG A 14 52.98 -2.37 36.39
CA ARG A 14 52.28 -2.78 37.63
C ARG A 14 51.29 -1.73 38.16
N LYS A 15 50.13 -2.05 38.74
CA LYS A 15 49.75 -3.21 39.56
C LYS A 15 48.25 -3.05 39.87
N THR A 16 47.51 -4.16 39.85
CA THR A 16 46.55 -4.60 40.87
C THR A 16 45.55 -3.62 41.53
N THR A 17 44.27 -4.02 41.39
CA THR A 17 43.33 -4.28 42.52
C THR A 17 42.77 -3.07 43.26
N VAL A 18 41.44 -3.06 43.45
CA VAL A 18 40.76 -3.06 44.77
C VAL A 18 39.26 -2.69 44.63
N ARG A 19 38.42 -3.63 45.10
CA ARG A 19 37.14 -3.52 45.85
C ARG A 19 36.08 -2.51 45.40
N LYS A 20 34.82 -2.93 45.18
CA LYS A 20 33.81 -3.44 46.16
C LYS A 20 33.17 -2.29 46.95
N THR A 21 31.87 -2.47 47.24
CA THR A 21 30.94 -1.66 48.06
C THR A 21 30.12 -0.65 47.24
N ALA A 22 28.82 -0.43 47.46
CA ALA A 22 27.83 -0.96 48.39
C ALA A 22 26.43 -0.74 47.74
N ARG A 23 25.51 -1.72 47.70
CA ARG A 23 24.66 -2.22 48.80
C ARG A 23 23.49 -1.27 49.13
N LYS A 24 22.27 -1.83 48.97
CA LYS A 24 21.07 -1.62 49.80
C LYS A 24 20.41 -0.22 49.68
N LYS A 25 19.09 -0.04 49.75
CA LYS A 25 18.07 -0.74 50.54
C LYS A 25 16.71 -0.08 50.22
N THR A 26 15.63 -0.89 50.16
CA THR A 26 14.28 -0.69 50.82
C THR A 26 13.52 0.62 50.59
N ALA A 27 12.19 0.72 50.49
CA ALA A 27 11.05 0.02 51.12
C ALA A 27 9.80 0.38 50.27
N ARG A 28 8.81 -0.48 50.00
CA ARG A 28 7.76 -1.07 50.85
C ARG A 28 6.91 -0.06 51.66
N LYS A 29 5.58 -0.19 51.48
CA LYS A 29 4.40 0.19 52.32
C LYS A 29 3.54 1.34 51.74
N LYS A 30 2.29 1.02 51.37
CA LYS A 30 1.03 1.14 52.17
C LYS A 30 0.59 2.62 52.25
N THR A 31 -0.67 3.06 52.22
CA THR A 31 -2.03 2.48 52.22
C THR A 31 -2.97 3.69 52.18
N ALA A 32 -4.11 3.52 51.51
CA ALA A 32 -5.45 3.95 51.92
C ALA A 32 -5.85 5.43 52.16
N SER A 33 -7.10 5.69 51.72
CA SER A 33 -8.10 6.60 52.30
C SER A 33 -7.95 8.09 51.94
N LYS A 34 -8.99 8.91 51.74
CA LYS A 34 -10.41 8.85 52.13
C LYS A 34 -11.14 10.07 51.54
N LYS A 35 -12.42 9.92 51.17
CA LYS A 35 -13.56 10.88 51.19
C LYS A 35 -14.56 10.39 50.13
N THR A 36 -15.73 9.80 50.40
CA THR A 36 -16.78 9.96 51.43
C THR A 36 -17.48 11.32 51.45
N VAL A 37 -18.63 11.38 50.78
CA VAL A 37 -19.87 12.10 51.16
C VAL A 37 -21.01 11.19 50.62
N ARG A 38 -21.63 10.30 51.41
CA ARG A 38 -22.84 10.47 52.27
C ARG A 38 -23.96 11.23 51.51
N LYS A 39 -25.22 10.82 51.43
CA LYS A 39 -26.08 10.23 52.48
C LYS A 39 -27.47 9.95 51.86
N THR A 40 -28.13 8.88 52.33
CA THR A 40 -29.60 8.71 52.54
C THR A 40 -30.55 8.67 51.31
N ALA A 41 -31.63 7.88 51.25
CA ALA A 41 -32.33 7.06 52.24
C ALA A 41 -33.31 6.06 51.58
N ARG A 42 -33.65 5.03 52.37
CA ARG A 42 -34.92 4.31 52.51
C ARG A 42 -35.47 3.43 51.37
N ARG A 43 -35.48 2.12 51.69
CA ARG A 43 -36.46 1.12 51.27
C ARG A 43 -37.85 1.47 51.78
N THR A 44 -38.87 1.33 50.94
CA THR A 44 -40.15 0.69 51.30
C THR A 44 -40.73 -0.02 50.09
N THR A 45 -41.24 -1.22 50.37
CA THR A 45 -41.83 -2.25 49.51
C THR A 45 -43.20 -1.87 48.94
N SER A 46 -43.55 -2.35 47.73
CA SER A 46 -44.77 -3.13 47.45
C SER A 46 -45.17 -3.12 45.95
N ARG A 47 -45.31 -4.34 45.41
CA ARG A 47 -46.24 -4.83 44.36
C ARG A 47 -46.79 -3.82 43.33
N ARG A 48 -46.50 -4.06 42.05
CA ARG A 48 -47.50 -4.53 41.06
C ARG A 48 -46.86 -4.99 39.76
N ALA A 49 -47.49 -6.01 39.17
CA ALA A 49 -47.12 -6.69 37.95
C ALA A 49 -47.21 -5.79 36.71
N GLY A 50 -46.37 -6.06 35.70
CA GLY A 50 -46.53 -5.49 34.37
C GLY A 50 -45.30 -5.63 33.47
N GLY A 51 -45.30 -6.64 32.59
CA GLY A 51 -44.83 -6.44 31.21
C GLY A 51 -43.36 -6.73 30.87
N ARG A 52 -43.15 -7.86 30.20
CA ARG A 52 -42.18 -8.11 29.11
C ARG A 52 -40.68 -8.00 29.41
N LYS A 53 -40.09 -9.15 29.77
CA LYS A 53 -38.86 -9.63 29.11
C LYS A 53 -39.28 -10.67 28.08
N THR A 54 -38.80 -10.56 26.84
CA THR A 54 -38.02 -11.61 26.13
C THR A 54 -37.84 -11.29 24.65
N LYS A 55 -36.58 -11.00 24.29
CA LYS A 55 -35.83 -11.60 23.17
C LYS A 55 -36.58 -11.81 21.84
N ALA A 56 -36.65 -10.76 21.01
CA ALA A 56 -36.78 -10.94 19.57
C ALA A 56 -35.40 -11.23 18.97
N ARG A 57 -35.20 -12.51 18.67
CA ARG A 57 -34.05 -13.09 17.96
C ARG A 57 -34.05 -12.60 16.51
N ALA A 58 -33.36 -11.50 16.21
CA ALA A 58 -33.04 -11.12 14.85
C ALA A 58 -31.89 -12.02 14.33
N LYS A 59 -32.25 -13.15 13.73
CA LYS A 59 -31.31 -13.92 12.89
C LYS A 59 -30.93 -13.04 11.70
N SER A 60 -29.73 -12.45 11.72
CA SER A 60 -29.13 -11.90 10.51
C SER A 60 -28.75 -13.08 9.60
N LYS A 61 -29.65 -13.41 8.66
CA LYS A 61 -29.23 -14.15 7.47
C LYS A 61 -28.30 -13.21 6.71
N ALA A 62 -26.99 -13.42 6.87
CA ALA A 62 -26.00 -12.92 5.93
C ALA A 62 -26.42 -13.44 4.55
N ARG A 63 -27.03 -12.56 3.77
CA ARG A 63 -27.49 -12.83 2.41
C ARG A 63 -26.25 -12.87 1.55
N THR A 64 -25.65 -14.05 1.43
CA THR A 64 -24.58 -14.32 0.46
C THR A 64 -25.11 -13.96 -0.91
N LEU A 65 -24.61 -12.85 -1.47
CA LEU A 65 -24.88 -12.45 -2.84
C LEU A 65 -24.31 -13.53 -3.76
N LYS A 66 -25.20 -14.21 -4.51
CA LYS A 66 -24.79 -15.12 -5.59
C LYS A 66 -24.05 -14.31 -6.67
N PRO A 67 -22.95 -14.81 -7.24
CA PRO A 67 -22.36 -14.22 -8.45
C PRO A 67 -23.41 -14.20 -9.56
N GLY A 68 -23.69 -13.03 -10.13
CA GLY A 68 -24.65 -12.88 -11.23
C GLY A 68 -26.11 -12.65 -10.85
N ALA A 69 -26.41 -12.26 -9.60
CA ALA A 69 -27.77 -11.85 -9.22
C ALA A 69 -28.16 -10.53 -9.93
N ARG A 70 -28.79 -10.68 -11.10
CA ARG A 70 -29.56 -9.72 -11.93
C ARG A 70 -29.31 -8.25 -11.59
N LEU A 71 -28.44 -7.62 -12.38
CA LEU A 71 -28.41 -6.17 -12.51
C LEU A 71 -29.79 -5.73 -13.00
N ALA A 72 -30.51 -5.02 -12.13
CA ALA A 72 -31.78 -4.42 -12.45
C ALA A 72 -31.60 -3.43 -13.62
N ASP A 73 -32.56 -3.46 -14.55
CA ASP A 73 -32.66 -2.68 -15.79
C ASP A 73 -31.60 -2.93 -16.87
N ARG A 74 -32.02 -3.59 -17.97
CA ARG A 74 -31.22 -3.68 -19.20
C ARG A 74 -30.88 -2.30 -19.79
N ALA A 75 -31.65 -1.26 -19.44
CA ALA A 75 -31.38 0.13 -19.81
C ALA A 75 -30.08 0.68 -19.20
N LEU A 76 -29.61 0.13 -18.07
CA LEU A 76 -28.35 0.50 -17.45
C LEU A 76 -27.16 -0.35 -17.93
N GLU A 77 -27.35 -1.40 -18.75
CA GLU A 77 -26.24 -2.21 -19.28
C GLU A 77 -25.39 -1.51 -20.35
N THR A 78 -25.09 -0.23 -20.16
CA THR A 78 -24.27 0.57 -21.07
C THR A 78 -22.88 -0.04 -21.21
N THR A 79 -22.26 0.23 -22.36
CA THR A 79 -20.86 -0.11 -22.62
C THR A 79 -19.95 0.36 -21.49
N THR A 80 -20.17 1.60 -21.00
CA THR A 80 -19.43 2.18 -19.85
C THR A 80 -19.52 1.31 -18.60
N GLN A 81 -20.72 0.84 -18.23
CA GLN A 81 -20.87 0.00 -17.03
C GLN A 81 -20.20 -1.37 -17.18
N ARG A 82 -20.28 -1.97 -18.37
CA ARG A 82 -19.60 -3.23 -18.70
C ARG A 82 -18.08 -3.07 -18.61
N PHE A 83 -17.53 -2.00 -19.19
CA PHE A 83 -16.11 -1.67 -19.08
C PHE A 83 -15.67 -1.45 -17.63
N ALA A 84 -16.45 -0.70 -16.84
CA ALA A 84 -16.13 -0.47 -15.43
C ALA A 84 -16.15 -1.76 -14.60
N LEU A 85 -17.05 -2.70 -14.89
CA LEU A 85 -17.07 -4.00 -14.24
C LEU A 85 -15.86 -4.85 -14.65
N VAL A 86 -15.57 -4.96 -15.95
CA VAL A 86 -14.42 -5.70 -16.47
C VAL A 86 -13.11 -5.16 -15.90
N SER A 87 -12.92 -3.83 -15.92
CA SER A 87 -11.74 -3.16 -15.36
C SER A 87 -11.54 -3.51 -13.87
N ARG A 88 -12.59 -3.45 -13.05
CA ARG A 88 -12.52 -3.83 -11.63
C ARG A 88 -12.17 -5.31 -11.42
N LEU A 89 -12.72 -6.21 -12.24
CA LEU A 89 -12.44 -7.64 -12.17
C LEU A 89 -10.99 -7.96 -12.58
N ILE A 90 -10.51 -7.34 -13.67
CA ILE A 90 -9.10 -7.43 -14.11
C ILE A 90 -8.17 -6.91 -13.02
N ALA A 91 -8.44 -5.70 -12.48
CA ALA A 91 -7.64 -5.11 -11.42
C ALA A 91 -7.55 -6.02 -10.19
N ARG A 92 -8.67 -6.62 -9.77
CA ARG A 92 -8.70 -7.58 -8.67
C ARG A 92 -7.91 -8.85 -8.97
N ALA A 93 -8.10 -9.43 -10.16
CA ALA A 93 -7.39 -10.64 -10.58
C ALA A 93 -5.87 -10.42 -10.65
N PHE A 94 -5.45 -9.24 -11.10
CA PHE A 94 -4.05 -8.88 -11.18
C PHE A 94 -3.45 -8.55 -9.80
N ALA A 95 -4.17 -7.80 -8.96
CA ALA A 95 -3.75 -7.50 -7.59
C ALA A 95 -3.51 -8.78 -6.76
N GLN A 96 -4.37 -9.80 -6.90
CA GLN A 96 -4.18 -11.11 -6.23
C GLN A 96 -2.89 -11.82 -6.65
N ARG A 97 -2.45 -11.63 -7.90
CA ARG A 97 -1.22 -12.22 -8.44
C ARG A 97 0.03 -11.41 -8.09
N LEU A 98 -0.11 -10.10 -7.95
CA LEU A 98 0.96 -9.20 -7.54
C LEU A 98 1.26 -9.29 -6.03
N ALA A 99 0.24 -9.54 -5.19
CA ALA A 99 0.40 -9.56 -3.74
C ALA A 99 1.49 -10.55 -3.23
N PRO A 100 1.59 -11.79 -3.74
CA PRO A 100 2.70 -12.70 -3.38
C PRO A 100 4.10 -12.21 -3.77
N LYS A 101 4.20 -11.24 -4.69
CA LYS A 101 5.46 -10.60 -5.08
C LYS A 101 5.77 -9.34 -4.26
N GLY A 102 4.91 -9.00 -3.31
CA GLY A 102 5.02 -7.78 -2.49
C GLY A 102 4.74 -6.51 -3.29
N ILE A 103 3.99 -6.60 -4.39
CA ILE A 103 3.71 -5.47 -5.27
C ILE A 103 2.25 -5.07 -5.15
N GLY A 104 2.02 -3.77 -4.92
CA GLY A 104 0.68 -3.19 -4.96
C GLY A 104 0.23 -2.91 -6.39
N TYR A 105 -1.06 -3.08 -6.68
CA TYR A 105 -1.62 -2.82 -8.01
C TYR A 105 -1.31 -1.40 -8.52
N GLY A 106 -1.40 -0.38 -7.65
CA GLY A 106 -1.09 1.01 -8.02
C GLY A 106 0.39 1.27 -8.37
N GLN A 107 1.31 0.35 -8.04
CA GLN A 107 2.72 0.46 -8.41
C GLN A 107 2.96 -0.02 -9.85
N PHE A 108 2.06 -0.83 -10.41
CA PHE A 108 2.24 -1.43 -11.73
C PHE A 108 2.28 -0.41 -12.88
N PRO A 109 1.36 0.56 -12.99
CA PRO A 109 1.44 1.57 -14.05
C PRO A 109 2.73 2.39 -14.00
N VAL A 110 3.27 2.66 -12.81
CA VAL A 110 4.55 3.36 -12.64
C VAL A 110 5.70 2.53 -13.18
N LEU A 111 5.75 1.24 -12.83
CA LEU A 111 6.77 0.32 -13.38
C LEU A 111 6.68 0.22 -14.90
N LEU A 112 5.47 0.12 -15.45
CA LEU A 112 5.26 0.05 -16.89
C LEU A 112 5.82 1.29 -17.60
N CYS A 113 5.51 2.48 -17.07
CA CYS A 113 6.00 3.74 -17.61
C CYS A 113 7.54 3.86 -17.52
N LEU A 114 8.15 3.42 -16.42
CA LEU A 114 9.60 3.48 -16.24
C LEU A 114 10.36 2.40 -17.05
N TRP A 115 9.71 1.29 -17.41
CA TRP A 115 10.31 0.30 -18.31
C TRP A 115 10.28 0.69 -19.77
N ASP A 116 9.41 1.65 -20.11
CA ASP A 116 9.35 2.32 -21.41
C ASP A 116 10.38 3.44 -21.46
N GLU A 117 10.39 4.32 -20.45
CA GLU A 117 11.36 5.40 -20.31
C GLU A 117 11.78 5.59 -18.85
N ASP A 118 13.00 5.14 -18.53
CA ASP A 118 13.57 5.24 -17.18
C ASP A 118 14.11 6.66 -16.92
N GLY A 119 14.09 7.10 -15.66
CA GLY A 119 14.65 8.39 -15.29
C GLY A 119 13.79 9.61 -15.63
N ILE A 120 12.48 9.45 -15.78
CA ILE A 120 11.54 10.57 -15.98
C ILE A 120 11.12 11.23 -14.66
N THR A 121 10.51 12.42 -14.75
CA THR A 121 10.07 13.16 -13.57
C THR A 121 8.76 12.62 -13.00
N GLN A 122 8.50 12.92 -11.72
CA GLN A 122 7.20 12.61 -11.10
C GLN A 122 6.02 13.29 -11.82
N LYS A 123 6.23 14.51 -12.35
CA LYS A 123 5.21 15.23 -13.11
C LYS A 123 4.84 14.43 -14.37
N THR A 124 5.86 14.03 -15.14
CA THR A 124 5.69 13.20 -16.33
C THR A 124 4.99 11.86 -16.02
N LEU A 125 5.35 11.21 -14.90
CA LEU A 125 4.66 10.00 -14.46
C LEU A 125 3.17 10.25 -14.18
N SER A 126 2.85 11.33 -13.47
CA SER A 126 1.47 11.69 -13.11
C SER A 126 0.64 11.96 -14.36
N GLU A 127 1.22 12.69 -15.31
CA GLU A 127 0.62 12.96 -16.61
C GLU A 127 0.39 11.66 -17.39
N ARG A 128 1.43 10.85 -17.63
CA ARG A 128 1.31 9.59 -18.41
C ARG A 128 0.33 8.59 -17.81
N ILE A 129 0.27 8.49 -16.48
CA ILE A 129 -0.59 7.54 -15.76
C ILE A 129 -1.99 8.14 -15.50
N ARG A 130 -2.17 9.45 -15.74
CA ARG A 130 -3.42 10.20 -15.54
C ARG A 130 -3.92 10.09 -14.09
N ILE A 131 -3.03 10.33 -13.13
CA ILE A 131 -3.39 10.40 -11.71
C ILE A 131 -2.90 11.68 -11.06
N GLU A 132 -3.64 12.12 -10.06
CA GLU A 132 -3.32 13.30 -9.25
C GLU A 132 -1.93 13.21 -8.59
N ALA A 133 -1.20 14.31 -8.59
CA ALA A 133 0.17 14.38 -8.05
C ALA A 133 0.28 13.88 -6.59
N PRO A 134 -0.65 14.17 -5.65
CA PRO A 134 -0.61 13.60 -4.30
C PRO A 134 -0.69 12.07 -4.27
N THR A 135 -1.42 11.47 -5.22
CA THR A 135 -1.51 10.00 -5.36
C THR A 135 -0.20 9.43 -5.89
N MET A 136 0.43 10.13 -6.84
CA MET A 136 1.75 9.73 -7.35
C MET A 136 2.82 9.79 -6.26
N VAL A 137 2.86 10.85 -5.45
CA VAL A 137 3.81 10.97 -4.32
C VAL A 137 3.70 9.75 -3.39
N ARG A 138 2.50 9.45 -2.89
CA ARG A 138 2.28 8.31 -1.98
C ARG A 138 2.65 6.97 -2.61
N THR A 139 2.45 6.84 -3.92
CA THR A 139 2.82 5.64 -4.68
C THR A 139 4.33 5.48 -4.75
N LEU A 140 5.05 6.56 -5.12
CA LEU A 140 6.51 6.59 -5.19
C LEU A 140 7.16 6.38 -3.83
N ASP A 141 6.62 6.97 -2.76
CA ASP A 141 7.13 6.76 -1.39
C ASP A 141 7.11 5.27 -1.01
N ARG A 142 6.01 4.57 -1.35
CA ARG A 142 5.91 3.13 -1.12
C ARG A 142 6.88 2.35 -2.00
N MET A 143 6.99 2.71 -3.28
CA MET A 143 7.90 2.02 -4.21
C MET A 143 9.37 2.20 -3.83
N GLU A 144 9.76 3.37 -3.33
CA GLU A 144 11.12 3.63 -2.84
C GLU A 144 11.40 2.84 -1.55
N ARG A 145 10.45 2.83 -0.60
CA ARG A 145 10.51 1.96 0.58
C ARG A 145 10.66 0.48 0.22
N ASP A 146 9.96 0.03 -0.83
CA ASP A 146 10.01 -1.35 -1.31
C ASP A 146 11.26 -1.62 -2.20
N ASN A 147 12.17 -0.65 -2.34
CA ASN A 147 13.38 -0.69 -3.14
C ASN A 147 13.10 -1.02 -4.63
N LEU A 148 11.98 -0.54 -5.18
CA LEU A 148 11.61 -0.72 -6.58
C LEU A 148 12.12 0.44 -7.45
N VAL A 149 12.15 1.64 -6.88
CA VAL A 149 12.62 2.87 -7.53
C VAL A 149 13.53 3.66 -6.58
N SER A 150 14.29 4.59 -7.14
CA SER A 150 15.06 5.58 -6.42
C SER A 150 14.77 6.98 -6.98
N ARG A 151 14.64 7.98 -6.12
CA ARG A 151 14.53 9.38 -6.54
C ARG A 151 15.89 10.07 -6.53
N VAL A 152 16.32 10.55 -7.69
CA VAL A 152 17.62 11.20 -7.89
C VAL A 152 17.38 12.65 -8.29
N ARG A 153 17.98 13.59 -7.55
CA ARG A 153 17.96 15.01 -7.95
C ARG A 153 18.78 15.20 -9.21
N SER A 154 18.27 15.98 -10.15
CA SER A 154 19.03 16.33 -11.34
C SER A 154 20.27 17.16 -10.97
N ILE A 155 21.36 16.91 -11.69
CA ILE A 155 22.62 17.62 -11.56
C ILE A 155 22.55 18.98 -12.28
N THR A 156 21.76 19.06 -13.37
CA THR A 156 21.60 20.26 -14.19
C THR A 156 20.54 21.20 -13.65
N ASP A 157 19.44 20.67 -13.10
CA ASP A 157 18.40 21.45 -12.42
C ASP A 157 18.00 20.79 -11.11
N ARG A 158 18.53 21.29 -9.99
CA ARG A 158 18.27 20.74 -8.64
C ARG A 158 16.79 20.79 -8.23
N ARG A 159 15.95 21.54 -8.94
CA ARG A 159 14.49 21.56 -8.71
C ARG A 159 13.82 20.30 -9.24
N GLN A 160 14.45 19.58 -10.17
CA GLN A 160 13.91 18.36 -10.75
C GLN A 160 14.36 17.12 -9.98
N ILE A 161 13.40 16.22 -9.77
CA ILE A 161 13.62 14.90 -9.20
C ILE A 161 13.22 13.88 -10.25
N HIS A 162 14.19 13.07 -10.66
CA HIS A 162 13.99 11.96 -11.58
C HIS A 162 13.74 10.68 -10.80
N VAL A 163 12.77 9.91 -11.24
CA VAL A 163 12.47 8.58 -10.72
C VAL A 163 13.17 7.57 -11.60
N ARG A 164 14.01 6.73 -10.99
CA ARG A 164 14.74 5.67 -11.69
C ARG A 164 14.39 4.30 -11.12
N LEU A 165 14.36 3.28 -11.97
CA LEU A 165 14.25 1.90 -11.52
C LEU A 165 15.52 1.46 -10.81
N THR A 166 15.34 0.77 -9.68
CA THR A 166 16.42 0.00 -9.08
C THR A 166 16.63 -1.30 -9.86
N GLU A 167 17.71 -2.02 -9.56
CA GLU A 167 17.91 -3.37 -10.10
C GLU A 167 16.75 -4.33 -9.78
N LYS A 168 16.18 -4.22 -8.57
CA LYS A 168 14.97 -4.98 -8.19
C LYS A 168 13.79 -4.59 -9.07
N GLY A 169 13.56 -3.30 -9.31
CA GLY A 169 12.50 -2.81 -10.20
C GLY A 169 12.66 -3.31 -11.64
N ARG A 170 13.88 -3.34 -12.17
CA ARG A 170 14.17 -3.85 -13.53
C ARG A 170 13.87 -5.33 -13.68
N ARG A 171 14.28 -6.16 -12.71
CA ARG A 171 14.07 -7.62 -12.73
C ARG A 171 12.60 -8.03 -12.72
N LEU A 172 11.71 -7.15 -12.27
CA LEU A 172 10.27 -7.43 -12.22
C LEU A 172 9.59 -7.39 -13.58
N LYS A 173 10.19 -6.82 -14.63
CA LYS A 173 9.56 -6.68 -15.97
C LYS A 173 9.03 -8.01 -16.49
N ASN A 174 9.88 -9.04 -16.51
CA ASN A 174 9.51 -10.36 -17.01
C ASN A 174 8.53 -11.09 -16.09
N VAL A 175 8.59 -10.84 -14.78
CA VAL A 175 7.64 -11.43 -13.81
C VAL A 175 6.25 -10.86 -14.06
N LEU A 176 6.14 -9.54 -14.17
CA LEU A 176 4.86 -8.85 -14.33
C LEU A 176 4.24 -9.08 -15.71
N ALA A 177 5.06 -9.16 -16.77
CA ALA A 177 4.60 -9.56 -18.09
C ALA A 177 3.92 -10.94 -18.08
N ARG A 178 4.51 -11.92 -17.38
CA ARG A 178 3.91 -13.25 -17.23
C ARG A 178 2.61 -13.20 -16.44
N LEU A 179 2.57 -12.48 -15.32
CA LEU A 179 1.35 -12.34 -14.52
C LEU A 179 0.22 -11.66 -15.32
N SER A 180 0.55 -10.70 -16.19
CA SER A 180 -0.42 -10.03 -17.06
C SER A 180 -0.97 -11.01 -18.07
N SER A 181 -0.09 -11.75 -18.74
CA SER A 181 -0.47 -12.80 -19.69
C SER A 181 -1.39 -13.86 -19.06
N ASP A 182 -1.14 -14.23 -17.79
CA ASP A 182 -2.00 -15.20 -17.10
C ASP A 182 -3.40 -14.65 -16.76
N VAL A 183 -3.52 -13.34 -16.52
CA VAL A 183 -4.84 -12.69 -16.40
C VAL A 183 -5.53 -12.64 -17.76
N ASP A 184 -4.80 -12.29 -18.82
CA ASP A 184 -5.33 -12.23 -20.19
C ASP A 184 -5.85 -13.58 -20.65
N LYS A 185 -5.14 -14.68 -20.36
CA LYS A 185 -5.61 -16.05 -20.68
C LYS A 185 -6.98 -16.36 -20.08
N ILE A 186 -7.26 -15.86 -18.87
CA ILE A 186 -8.54 -16.07 -18.19
C ILE A 186 -9.60 -15.13 -18.78
N ALA A 187 -9.27 -13.85 -18.93
CA ALA A 187 -10.20 -12.84 -19.43
C ALA A 187 -10.62 -13.09 -20.88
N LEU A 188 -9.74 -13.69 -21.68
CA LEU A 188 -9.93 -13.92 -23.12
C LEU A 188 -10.20 -15.40 -23.46
N ALA A 189 -10.47 -16.23 -22.45
CA ALA A 189 -10.80 -17.64 -22.66
C ALA A 189 -12.02 -17.79 -23.57
N GLY A 190 -11.95 -18.71 -24.54
CA GLY A 190 -13.04 -18.97 -25.49
C GLY A 190 -13.13 -18.04 -26.71
N LEU A 191 -12.33 -16.97 -26.78
CA LEU A 191 -12.36 -16.03 -27.92
C LEU A 191 -11.52 -16.47 -29.13
N GLY A 192 -10.54 -17.35 -28.92
CA GLY A 192 -9.56 -17.73 -29.95
C GLY A 192 -8.69 -16.58 -30.45
N ARG A 193 -7.76 -16.86 -31.37
CA ARG A 193 -6.81 -15.84 -31.88
C ARG A 193 -7.50 -14.69 -32.60
N ALA A 194 -8.53 -14.98 -33.40
CA ALA A 194 -9.29 -13.97 -34.12
C ALA A 194 -10.03 -13.03 -33.15
N GLY A 195 -10.71 -13.57 -32.14
CA GLY A 195 -11.40 -12.77 -31.13
C GLY A 195 -10.45 -11.90 -30.30
N HIS A 196 -9.25 -12.41 -29.97
CA HIS A 196 -8.21 -11.61 -29.29
C HIS A 196 -7.79 -10.41 -30.14
N GLN A 197 -7.55 -10.64 -31.44
CA GLN A 197 -7.15 -9.59 -32.36
C GLN A 197 -8.26 -8.55 -32.58
N THR A 198 -9.51 -8.99 -32.74
CA THR A 198 -10.67 -8.09 -32.84
C THR A 198 -10.82 -7.24 -31.60
N LEU A 199 -10.75 -7.84 -30.40
CA LEU A 199 -10.85 -7.09 -29.15
C LEU A 199 -9.74 -6.03 -29.05
N ARG A 200 -8.51 -6.38 -29.38
CA ARG A 200 -7.37 -5.43 -29.35
C ARG A 200 -7.62 -4.21 -30.26
N VAL A 201 -8.15 -4.43 -31.46
CA VAL A 201 -8.48 -3.34 -32.39
C VAL A 201 -9.60 -2.46 -31.84
N LEU A 202 -10.68 -3.07 -31.35
CA LEU A 202 -11.82 -2.33 -30.79
C LEU A 202 -11.42 -1.51 -29.56
N LEU A 203 -10.63 -2.09 -28.64
CA LEU A 203 -10.10 -1.38 -27.48
C LEU A 203 -9.23 -0.19 -27.91
N GLY A 204 -8.35 -0.39 -28.89
CA GLY A 204 -7.53 0.70 -29.45
C GLY A 204 -8.39 1.84 -30.01
N ARG A 205 -9.47 1.51 -30.73
CA ARG A 205 -10.40 2.53 -31.27
C ARG A 205 -11.14 3.28 -30.16
N LEU A 206 -11.59 2.57 -29.12
CA LEU A 206 -12.25 3.20 -27.97
C LEU A 206 -11.31 4.15 -27.23
N ILE A 207 -10.06 3.74 -27.00
CA ILE A 207 -9.04 4.60 -26.38
C ILE A 207 -8.84 5.87 -27.20
N GLN A 208 -8.63 5.75 -28.52
CA GLN A 208 -8.47 6.91 -29.40
C GLN A 208 -9.65 7.87 -29.36
N ASN A 209 -10.89 7.36 -29.41
CA ASN A 209 -12.08 8.19 -29.35
C ASN A 209 -12.17 8.96 -28.02
N LEU A 210 -11.87 8.31 -26.89
CA LEU A 210 -11.92 8.92 -25.57
C LEU A 210 -10.76 9.92 -25.35
N GLU A 211 -9.58 9.64 -25.88
CA GLU A 211 -8.46 10.59 -25.84
C GLU A 211 -8.76 11.86 -26.64
N GLN A 212 -9.43 11.73 -27.79
CA GLN A 212 -9.87 12.88 -28.59
C GLN A 212 -10.91 13.72 -27.85
N ASP A 213 -11.92 13.08 -27.25
CA ASP A 213 -12.96 13.75 -26.46
C ASP A 213 -12.36 14.55 -25.29
N ILE A 214 -11.51 13.92 -24.49
CA ILE A 214 -10.84 14.59 -23.35
C ILE A 214 -9.92 15.72 -23.81
N ALA A 215 -9.26 15.58 -24.96
CA ALA A 215 -8.38 16.62 -25.50
C ALA A 215 -9.16 17.85 -26.02
N LEU A 216 -10.44 17.69 -26.38
CA LEU A 216 -11.30 18.80 -26.80
C LEU A 216 -11.87 19.61 -25.62
N ASP A 217 -11.85 19.04 -24.41
CA ASP A 217 -12.33 19.66 -23.17
C ASP A 217 -11.27 20.51 -22.44
N VAL A 218 -10.03 20.59 -22.97
CA VAL A 218 -8.88 21.34 -22.40
C VAL A 218 -8.52 22.52 -23.29
#